data_AF-A0AAD7GVU1-F1
#
_entry.id   AF-A0AAD7GVU1-F1
#
_cell.length_a   1.000
_cell.length_b   1.000
_cell.length_c   1.000
_cell.angle_alpha   90.00
_cell.angle_beta   90.00
_cell.angle_gamma   90.00
#
_symmetry.space_group_name_H-M   'P 1'
#
loop_
_entity.id
_entity.type
_entity.pdbx_description
1 polymer ?
#
loop_
_entity_poly.entity_id
_entity_poly.type
_entity_poly.pdbx_seq_one_letter_code
_entity_poly.pdbx_strand_id
1 'polypeptide(L)'
;MAGDSSGGLLAWPSRLFFSILSAFLAIVRPSLPHILPLLVCLSFVPLLIFLSASAGWLVWRNAAVGWQTPLYLQYGDGVPPYAEATLALVSQQRYDISLQLQVPNLDANYALGNFMTTLTLSTRSNKTLVSIRRPAIVVPSRVSFYSRTPVVLDVYVPLLASYAAGASHVIATVQVGRRDNWKSLGNEQGRELSVVAASLRGVVVHHGIRGLVTRFPLLSALISSIIFLVVSSLLVGACILPLTFRRAAAESPEPKPDLAKVDTEPLPSAISSSSSDDSSNEEKPAHAMQEIKSEDAPTTLLSSDPQATPLRRRRSKILDPVSSDSES
;
A
#
# COMPACT_ATOMS: atom_id res chain seq x y z
N MET A 1 13.84 -70.81 -17.07
CA MET A 1 13.21 -70.39 -15.80
C MET A 1 14.18 -69.52 -15.02
N ALA A 2 13.69 -68.81 -14.00
CA ALA A 2 14.31 -67.86 -13.06
C ALA A 2 15.87 -67.87 -12.87
N GLY A 3 16.48 -66.73 -12.52
CA GLY A 3 15.85 -65.46 -12.17
C GLY A 3 16.79 -64.29 -11.86
N ASP A 4 16.20 -63.20 -11.35
CA ASP A 4 16.84 -61.90 -11.12
C ASP A 4 18.09 -61.92 -10.23
N SER A 5 19.09 -61.15 -10.64
CA SER A 5 20.37 -60.97 -9.92
C SER A 5 20.95 -59.55 -10.06
N SER A 6 20.09 -58.57 -10.30
CA SER A 6 20.44 -57.19 -10.73
C SER A 6 19.94 -56.07 -9.78
N GLY A 7 19.57 -56.41 -8.53
CA GLY A 7 19.03 -55.44 -7.55
C GLY A 7 20.00 -54.90 -6.48
N GLY A 8 21.24 -55.40 -6.39
CA GLY A 8 22.08 -55.24 -5.18
C GLY A 8 22.87 -53.93 -5.03
N LEU A 9 23.33 -53.33 -6.15
CA LEU A 9 24.44 -52.36 -6.10
C LEU A 9 24.01 -50.90 -5.85
N LEU A 10 22.79 -50.52 -6.22
CA LEU A 10 22.29 -49.13 -6.10
C LEU A 10 21.80 -48.77 -4.69
N ALA A 11 21.56 -49.77 -3.82
CA ALA A 11 21.10 -49.58 -2.44
C ALA A 11 22.24 -49.45 -1.40
N TRP A 12 23.50 -49.56 -1.82
CA TRP A 12 24.67 -49.46 -0.93
C TRP A 12 24.91 -48.05 -0.34
N PRO A 13 24.99 -46.96 -1.14
CA PRO A 13 25.29 -45.63 -0.61
C PRO A 13 24.19 -45.08 0.30
N SER A 14 22.91 -45.40 0.03
CA SER A 14 21.80 -45.00 0.90
C SER A 14 21.84 -45.73 2.26
N ARG A 15 22.19 -47.02 2.28
CA ARG A 15 22.38 -47.77 3.54
C ARG A 15 23.55 -47.22 4.37
N LEU A 16 24.66 -46.83 3.74
CA LEU A 16 25.76 -46.13 4.43
C LEU A 16 25.34 -44.75 4.96
N PHE A 17 24.57 -43.98 4.19
CA PHE A 17 24.04 -42.70 4.67
C PHE A 17 23.14 -42.88 5.90
N PHE A 18 22.23 -43.87 5.88
CA PHE A 18 21.37 -44.16 7.04
C PHE A 18 22.13 -44.77 8.23
N SER A 19 23.19 -45.55 8.04
CA SER A 19 24.01 -46.04 9.16
C SER A 19 24.85 -44.94 9.80
N ILE A 20 25.45 -44.04 9.01
CA ILE A 20 26.16 -42.86 9.50
C ILE A 20 25.20 -41.90 10.21
N LEU A 21 24.02 -41.64 9.63
CA LEU A 21 23.00 -40.78 10.23
C LEU A 21 22.45 -41.36 11.54
N SER A 22 22.22 -42.67 11.62
CA SER A 22 21.75 -43.32 12.86
C SER A 22 22.85 -43.44 13.93
N ALA A 23 24.11 -43.63 13.55
CA ALA A 23 25.25 -43.55 14.48
C ALA A 23 25.44 -42.13 15.02
N PHE A 24 25.33 -41.10 14.16
CA PHE A 24 25.36 -39.70 14.58
C PHE A 24 24.19 -39.37 15.52
N LEU A 25 22.97 -39.81 15.20
CA LEU A 25 21.81 -39.69 16.09
C LEU A 25 22.02 -40.45 17.41
N ALA A 26 22.68 -41.61 17.43
CA ALA A 26 22.99 -42.34 18.65
C ALA A 26 24.01 -41.60 19.54
N ILE A 27 25.02 -40.96 18.95
CA ILE A 27 26.01 -40.13 19.65
C ILE A 27 25.39 -38.80 20.13
N VAL A 28 24.41 -38.25 19.41
CA VAL A 28 23.72 -37.01 19.77
C VAL A 28 22.58 -37.23 20.77
N ARG A 29 21.98 -38.43 20.86
CA ARG A 29 20.89 -38.76 21.79
C ARG A 29 21.12 -38.38 23.27
N PRO A 30 22.30 -38.58 23.89
CA PRO A 30 22.56 -38.15 25.26
C PRO A 30 22.53 -36.62 25.44
N SER A 31 23.05 -35.89 24.44
CA SER A 31 23.15 -34.42 24.45
C SER A 31 21.91 -33.71 23.87
N LEU A 32 21.03 -34.46 23.21
CA LEU A 32 19.75 -34.05 22.63
C LEU A 32 18.93 -33.10 23.53
N PRO A 33 18.73 -33.33 24.84
CA PRO A 33 18.01 -32.40 25.71
C PRO A 33 18.57 -30.97 25.78
N HIS A 34 19.88 -30.79 25.52
CA HIS A 34 20.56 -29.49 25.53
C HIS A 34 20.79 -28.93 24.12
N ILE A 35 21.02 -29.81 23.14
CA ILE A 35 21.22 -29.42 21.74
C ILE A 35 19.90 -29.02 21.08
N LEU A 36 18.78 -29.68 21.40
CA LEU A 36 17.49 -29.42 20.75
C LEU A 36 16.99 -27.98 20.96
N PRO A 37 16.97 -27.38 22.17
CA PRO A 37 16.56 -25.99 22.34
C PRO A 37 17.50 -25.00 21.62
N LEU A 38 18.81 -25.28 21.59
CA LEU A 38 19.81 -24.44 20.93
C LEU A 38 19.63 -24.47 19.41
N LEU A 39 19.45 -25.66 18.82
CA LEU A 39 19.22 -25.85 17.38
C LEU A 39 17.86 -25.27 16.94
N VAL A 40 16.82 -25.39 17.78
CA VAL A 40 15.53 -24.73 17.56
C VAL A 40 15.68 -23.21 17.59
N CYS A 41 16.37 -22.64 18.58
CA CYS A 41 16.65 -21.21 18.62
C CYS A 41 17.47 -20.74 17.39
N LEU A 42 18.54 -21.45 17.05
CA LEU A 42 19.44 -21.17 15.93
C LEU A 42 18.75 -21.25 14.55
N SER A 43 17.70 -22.05 14.41
CA SER A 43 16.88 -22.12 13.19
C SER A 43 15.75 -21.08 13.16
N PHE A 44 15.21 -20.68 14.33
CA PHE A 44 14.26 -19.57 14.40
C PHE A 44 14.89 -18.21 14.12
N VAL A 45 16.10 -17.90 14.59
CA VAL A 45 16.76 -16.58 14.36
C VAL A 45 16.81 -16.19 12.86
N PRO A 46 17.37 -16.99 11.92
CA PRO A 46 17.41 -16.63 10.51
C PRO A 46 16.02 -16.59 9.87
N LEU A 47 15.09 -17.44 10.32
CA LEU A 47 13.69 -17.41 9.86
C LEU A 47 13.02 -16.09 10.25
N LEU A 48 13.20 -15.62 11.49
CA LEU A 48 12.66 -14.34 11.95
C LEU A 48 13.28 -13.16 11.20
N ILE A 49 14.60 -13.17 10.94
CA ILE A 49 15.27 -12.15 10.11
C ILE A 49 14.68 -12.13 8.70
N PHE A 50 14.42 -13.29 8.09
CA PHE A 50 13.82 -13.38 6.75
C PHE A 50 12.37 -12.87 6.70
N LEU A 51 11.52 -13.25 7.66
CA LEU A 51 10.15 -12.72 7.75
C LEU A 51 10.17 -11.21 8.03
N SER A 52 11.08 -10.73 8.87
CA SER A 52 11.24 -9.31 9.20
C SER A 52 11.67 -8.48 7.97
N ALA A 53 12.65 -8.97 7.21
CA ALA A 53 13.12 -8.32 5.98
C ALA A 53 12.06 -8.34 4.87
N SER A 54 11.34 -9.44 4.69
CA SER A 54 10.25 -9.54 3.71
C SER A 54 9.04 -8.68 4.08
N ALA A 55 8.71 -8.52 5.36
CA ALA A 55 7.72 -7.55 5.82
C ALA A 55 8.12 -6.10 5.47
N GLY A 56 9.37 -5.71 5.76
CA GLY A 56 9.90 -4.39 5.36
C GLY A 56 9.90 -4.16 3.85
N TRP A 57 10.26 -5.18 3.07
CA TRP A 57 10.22 -5.15 1.60
C TRP A 57 8.79 -5.02 1.05
N LEU A 58 7.82 -5.72 1.64
CA LEU A 58 6.40 -5.61 1.28
C LEU A 58 5.85 -4.21 1.58
N VAL A 59 6.19 -3.63 2.74
CA VAL A 59 5.83 -2.24 3.07
C VAL A 59 6.44 -1.26 2.06
N TRP A 60 7.72 -1.42 1.71
CA TRP A 60 8.38 -0.58 0.71
C TRP A 60 7.76 -0.70 -0.68
N ARG A 61 7.50 -1.92 -1.17
CA ARG A 61 6.90 -2.14 -2.50
C ARG A 61 5.44 -1.69 -2.58
N ASN A 62 4.71 -1.75 -1.46
CA ASN A 62 3.35 -1.23 -1.34
C ASN A 62 3.28 0.26 -0.96
N ALA A 63 4.42 0.97 -0.87
CA ALA A 63 4.49 2.39 -0.58
C ALA A 63 4.10 3.26 -1.80
N ALA A 64 2.81 3.18 -2.18
CA ALA A 64 2.11 4.14 -3.01
C ALA A 64 2.75 4.49 -4.36
N VAL A 65 2.77 3.52 -5.27
CA VAL A 65 3.10 3.75 -6.68
C VAL A 65 2.03 4.66 -7.31
N GLY A 66 2.44 5.89 -7.70
CA GLY A 66 1.61 6.78 -8.53
C GLY A 66 1.48 6.26 -9.96
N TRP A 67 0.45 6.71 -10.68
CA TRP A 67 0.21 6.28 -12.07
C TRP A 67 0.77 7.28 -13.08
N GLN A 68 1.12 6.78 -14.25
CA GLN A 68 1.50 7.56 -15.42
C GLN A 68 0.85 6.93 -16.65
N THR A 69 0.19 7.75 -17.47
CA THR A 69 -0.56 7.32 -18.66
C THR A 69 -0.08 8.13 -19.86
N PRO A 70 0.39 7.49 -20.95
CA PRO A 70 0.78 8.20 -22.16
C PRO A 70 -0.43 8.90 -22.81
N LEU A 71 -0.19 10.05 -23.42
CA LEU A 71 -1.18 10.85 -24.13
C LEU A 71 -0.75 10.97 -25.60
N TYR A 72 -1.58 10.46 -26.50
CA TYR A 72 -1.37 10.59 -27.94
C TYR A 72 -2.10 11.83 -28.43
N LEU A 73 -1.35 12.91 -28.65
CA LEU A 73 -1.89 14.20 -29.13
C LEU A 73 -2.26 14.10 -30.61
N GLN A 74 -3.47 14.52 -30.93
CA GLN A 74 -4.03 14.68 -32.27
C GLN A 74 -3.79 16.13 -32.74
N TYR A 75 -3.52 16.30 -34.03
CA TYR A 75 -3.09 17.55 -34.67
C TYR A 75 -3.80 17.71 -36.03
N GLY A 76 -3.94 18.94 -36.52
CA GLY A 76 -4.43 19.22 -37.88
C GLY A 76 -5.92 19.60 -37.99
N ASP A 77 -6.73 19.34 -36.96
CA ASP A 77 -8.17 19.67 -36.93
C ASP A 77 -8.49 21.17 -36.74
N GLY A 78 -7.48 22.05 -36.78
CA GLY A 78 -7.61 23.50 -36.58
C GLY A 78 -7.91 23.93 -35.13
N VAL A 79 -8.26 22.99 -34.25
CA VAL A 79 -8.32 23.13 -32.79
C VAL A 79 -6.92 22.93 -32.16
N PRO A 80 -6.64 23.39 -30.92
CA PRO A 80 -5.36 23.13 -30.28
C PRO A 80 -5.17 21.62 -30.04
N PRO A 81 -3.93 21.09 -30.17
CA PRO A 81 -3.63 19.66 -30.00
C PRO A 81 -4.27 19.03 -28.76
N TYR A 82 -4.93 17.90 -28.95
CA TYR A 82 -5.74 17.26 -27.91
C TYR A 82 -5.52 15.75 -27.84
N ALA A 83 -5.69 15.18 -26.65
CA ALA A 83 -5.58 13.76 -26.38
C ALA A 83 -6.68 13.32 -25.42
N GLU A 84 -7.18 12.10 -25.60
CA GLU A 84 -8.06 11.45 -24.63
C GLU A 84 -7.40 10.18 -24.09
N ALA A 85 -7.51 9.95 -22.78
CA ALA A 85 -7.00 8.76 -22.12
C ALA A 85 -7.96 8.26 -21.05
N THR A 86 -8.03 6.94 -20.86
CA THR A 86 -8.80 6.34 -19.77
C THR A 86 -7.92 6.14 -18.54
N LEU A 87 -8.40 6.60 -17.38
CA LEU A 87 -7.71 6.50 -16.10
C LEU A 87 -8.43 5.50 -15.19
N ALA A 88 -7.65 4.60 -14.60
CA ALA A 88 -8.07 3.76 -13.47
C ALA A 88 -7.60 4.42 -12.17
N LEU A 89 -8.54 4.99 -11.42
CA LEU A 89 -8.30 5.72 -10.17
C LEU A 89 -8.94 4.97 -8.99
N VAL A 90 -8.46 5.22 -7.77
CA VAL A 90 -9.16 4.80 -6.56
C VAL A 90 -10.06 5.96 -6.11
N SER A 91 -11.37 5.72 -6.02
CA SER A 91 -12.41 6.77 -5.90
C SER A 91 -12.19 7.75 -4.73
N GLN A 92 -11.81 7.23 -3.55
CA GLN A 92 -11.55 8.03 -2.34
C GLN A 92 -10.11 8.53 -2.23
N GLN A 93 -9.20 8.07 -3.10
CA GLN A 93 -7.78 8.41 -3.01
C GLN A 93 -7.53 9.78 -3.63
N ARG A 94 -6.77 10.62 -2.92
CA ARG A 94 -6.33 11.94 -3.40
C ARG A 94 -5.07 11.80 -4.26
N TYR A 95 -5.03 12.52 -5.38
CA TYR A 95 -3.91 12.58 -6.32
C TYR A 95 -3.55 14.02 -6.68
N ASP A 96 -2.25 14.31 -6.79
CA ASP A 96 -1.73 15.46 -7.49
C ASP A 96 -1.56 15.07 -8.96
N ILE A 97 -2.38 15.67 -9.84
CA ILE A 97 -2.41 15.35 -11.27
C ILE A 97 -1.65 16.42 -12.04
N SER A 98 -0.71 15.97 -12.84
CA SER A 98 0.25 16.79 -13.56
C SER A 98 0.44 16.28 -14.99
N LEU A 99 0.75 17.19 -15.90
CA LEU A 99 1.03 16.91 -17.30
C LEU A 99 2.53 17.09 -17.55
N GLN A 100 3.18 16.05 -18.07
CA GLN A 100 4.54 16.09 -18.55
C GLN A 100 4.51 16.10 -20.08
N LEU A 101 5.11 17.12 -20.68
CA LEU A 101 5.24 17.30 -22.12
C LEU A 101 6.72 17.25 -22.51
N GLN A 102 7.04 16.48 -23.55
CA GLN A 102 8.37 16.41 -24.13
C GLN A 102 8.39 17.21 -25.42
N VAL A 103 8.87 18.44 -25.33
CA VAL A 103 8.81 19.46 -26.39
C VAL A 103 10.15 19.47 -27.13
N PRO A 104 10.21 19.33 -28.46
CA PRO A 104 11.46 19.41 -29.20
C PRO A 104 11.99 20.85 -29.20
N ASN A 105 13.32 20.99 -29.19
CA ASN A 105 14.04 22.25 -29.18
C ASN A 105 13.93 22.92 -30.56
N LEU A 106 12.85 23.68 -30.77
CA LEU A 106 12.49 24.35 -32.02
C LEU A 106 12.06 25.78 -31.74
N ASP A 107 12.52 26.72 -32.57
CA ASP A 107 12.19 28.15 -32.41
C ASP A 107 10.68 28.44 -32.48
N ALA A 108 9.91 27.63 -33.24
CA ALA A 108 8.45 27.72 -33.25
C ALA A 108 7.81 27.45 -31.87
N ASN A 109 8.36 26.51 -31.08
CA ASN A 109 7.87 26.20 -29.74
C ASN A 109 8.21 27.31 -28.73
N TYR A 110 9.32 28.03 -28.92
CA TYR A 110 9.66 29.20 -28.12
C TYR A 110 8.84 30.44 -28.53
N ALA A 111 8.64 30.64 -29.84
CA ALA A 111 7.84 31.74 -30.38
C ALA A 111 6.37 31.69 -29.91
N LEU A 112 5.81 30.48 -29.71
CA LEU A 112 4.48 30.28 -29.14
C LEU A 112 4.29 31.00 -27.78
N GLY A 113 5.37 31.07 -26.99
CA GLY A 113 5.43 31.74 -25.69
C GLY A 113 4.51 31.08 -24.65
N ASN A 114 3.65 31.88 -24.03
CA ASN A 114 2.64 31.37 -23.11
C ASN A 114 1.54 30.61 -23.87
N PHE A 115 1.39 29.32 -23.56
CA PHE A 115 0.30 28.48 -24.01
C PHE A 115 -0.59 28.03 -22.85
N MET A 116 -1.81 27.59 -23.15
CA MET A 116 -2.72 27.04 -22.15
C MET A 116 -2.75 25.51 -22.25
N THR A 117 -2.68 24.87 -21.10
CA THR A 117 -3.10 23.49 -20.92
C THR A 117 -4.52 23.48 -20.37
N THR A 118 -5.35 22.54 -20.83
CA THR A 118 -6.69 22.29 -20.30
C THR A 118 -6.80 20.79 -19.99
N LEU A 119 -7.26 20.45 -18.80
CA LEU A 119 -7.64 19.09 -18.42
C LEU A 119 -9.12 19.09 -18.07
N THR A 120 -9.89 18.22 -18.71
CA THR A 120 -11.25 17.89 -18.28
C THR A 120 -11.32 16.42 -17.91
N LEU A 121 -11.84 16.12 -16.73
CA LEU A 121 -12.10 14.77 -16.26
C LEU A 121 -13.61 14.52 -16.33
N SER A 122 -14.02 13.44 -17.00
CA SER A 122 -15.43 13.04 -17.12
C SER A 122 -15.63 11.56 -16.75
N THR A 123 -16.86 11.19 -16.40
CA THR A 123 -17.27 9.80 -16.23
C THR A 123 -17.50 9.11 -17.58
N ARG A 124 -17.57 7.77 -17.58
CA ARG A 124 -18.09 7.01 -18.75
C ARG A 124 -19.52 7.41 -19.17
N SER A 125 -20.30 7.99 -18.26
CA SER A 125 -21.62 8.58 -18.54
C SER A 125 -21.57 10.04 -19.05
N ASN A 126 -20.39 10.48 -19.53
CA ASN A 126 -20.10 11.82 -20.04
C ASN A 126 -20.45 12.99 -19.09
N LYS A 127 -20.51 12.72 -17.78
CA LYS A 127 -20.65 13.76 -16.76
C LYS A 127 -19.28 14.33 -16.44
N THR A 128 -19.09 15.62 -16.65
CA THR A 128 -17.87 16.32 -16.23
C THR A 128 -17.75 16.34 -14.70
N LEU A 129 -16.59 15.94 -14.20
CA LEU A 129 -16.24 15.94 -12.77
C LEU A 129 -15.47 17.20 -12.41
N VAL A 130 -14.49 17.58 -13.23
CA VAL A 130 -13.74 18.83 -13.12
C VAL A 130 -13.22 19.23 -14.50
N SER A 131 -13.17 20.53 -14.78
CA SER A 131 -12.42 21.11 -15.90
C SER A 131 -11.54 22.22 -15.36
N ILE A 132 -10.24 22.17 -15.67
CA ILE A 132 -9.25 23.15 -15.20
C ILE A 132 -8.33 23.56 -16.33
N ARG A 133 -7.82 24.80 -16.27
CA ARG A 133 -6.86 25.34 -17.23
C ARG A 133 -5.66 25.93 -16.51
N ARG A 134 -4.45 25.70 -17.02
CA ARG A 134 -3.19 26.24 -16.47
C ARG A 134 -2.34 26.83 -17.59
N PRO A 135 -1.78 28.05 -17.43
CA PRO A 135 -0.77 28.55 -18.34
C PRO A 135 0.54 27.75 -18.17
N ALA A 136 1.28 27.64 -19.25
CA ALA A 136 2.63 27.10 -19.28
C ALA A 136 3.44 27.83 -20.38
N ILE A 137 4.76 27.73 -20.33
CA ILE A 137 5.66 28.35 -21.29
C ILE A 137 6.84 27.41 -21.57
N VAL A 138 7.26 27.32 -22.83
CA VAL A 138 8.50 26.63 -23.20
C VAL A 138 9.63 27.65 -23.08
N VAL A 139 10.60 27.39 -22.22
CA VAL A 139 11.76 28.28 -22.00
C VAL A 139 13.02 27.58 -22.55
N PRO A 140 13.84 28.24 -23.38
CA PRO A 140 15.06 27.63 -23.89
C PRO A 140 16.03 27.30 -22.76
N SER A 141 16.60 26.09 -22.81
CA SER A 141 17.55 25.62 -21.81
C SER A 141 18.87 26.41 -21.90
N ARG A 142 19.22 27.13 -20.84
CA ARG A 142 20.48 27.89 -20.71
C ARG A 142 21.65 26.95 -20.42
N VAL A 143 22.04 26.15 -21.41
CA VAL A 143 23.29 25.38 -21.37
C VAL A 143 24.51 26.32 -21.45
N SER A 144 25.58 25.97 -20.75
CA SER A 144 26.88 26.65 -20.91
C SER A 144 27.53 26.27 -22.24
N PHE A 145 28.40 27.13 -22.78
CA PHE A 145 29.00 27.04 -24.12
C PHE A 145 29.67 25.69 -24.48
N TYR A 146 30.02 24.86 -23.50
CA TYR A 146 30.65 23.55 -23.68
C TYR A 146 29.69 22.36 -23.59
N SER A 147 28.40 22.59 -23.30
CA SER A 147 27.39 21.52 -23.19
C SER A 147 26.48 21.53 -24.41
N ARG A 148 26.18 20.34 -24.96
CA ARG A 148 25.21 20.21 -26.06
C ARG A 148 23.83 20.64 -25.59
N THR A 149 23.18 21.51 -26.37
CA THR A 149 21.75 21.83 -26.18
C THR A 149 20.92 20.56 -26.20
N PRO A 150 20.01 20.34 -25.23
CA PRO A 150 19.11 19.18 -25.26
C PRO A 150 18.20 19.27 -26.48
N VAL A 151 18.00 18.16 -27.19
CA VAL A 151 17.11 18.07 -28.37
C VAL A 151 15.63 18.12 -27.97
N VAL A 152 15.32 17.71 -26.74
CA VAL A 152 13.97 17.65 -26.17
C VAL A 152 14.01 18.25 -24.76
N LEU A 153 12.98 19.02 -24.41
CA LEU A 153 12.79 19.67 -23.12
C LEU A 153 11.56 19.08 -22.43
N ASP A 154 11.73 18.60 -21.20
CA ASP A 154 10.62 18.21 -20.32
C ASP A 154 9.96 19.48 -19.72
N VAL A 155 8.71 19.73 -20.11
CA VAL A 155 7.86 20.79 -19.54
C VAL A 155 6.84 20.14 -18.60
N TYR A 156 6.88 20.53 -17.32
CA TYR A 156 6.02 19.99 -16.27
C TYR A 156 4.94 21.00 -15.84
N VAL A 157 3.67 20.60 -15.93
CA VAL A 157 2.53 21.49 -15.65
C VAL A 157 1.63 20.87 -14.55
N PRO A 158 1.60 21.46 -13.33
CA PRO A 158 0.73 20.98 -12.25
C PRO A 158 -0.72 21.41 -12.49
N LEU A 159 -1.62 20.46 -12.75
CA LEU A 159 -3.00 20.73 -13.13
C LEU A 159 -3.90 20.80 -11.90
N LEU A 160 -4.05 19.68 -11.18
CA LEU A 160 -4.89 19.51 -9.99
C LEU A 160 -4.03 19.11 -8.79
N ALA A 161 -4.35 19.64 -7.61
CA ALA A 161 -3.69 19.27 -6.36
C ALA A 161 -4.68 18.59 -5.40
N SER A 162 -4.27 17.51 -4.75
CA SER A 162 -5.03 16.73 -3.75
C SER A 162 -6.42 16.23 -4.19
N TYR A 163 -6.65 16.09 -5.50
CA TYR A 163 -7.96 15.79 -6.08
C TYR A 163 -8.36 14.32 -5.86
N ALA A 164 -9.56 14.08 -5.33
CA ALA A 164 -10.19 12.76 -5.26
C ALA A 164 -11.31 12.67 -6.30
N ALA A 165 -11.32 11.60 -7.09
CA ALA A 165 -12.17 11.51 -8.28
C ALA A 165 -13.62 11.09 -8.03
N GLY A 166 -13.91 10.43 -6.89
CA GLY A 166 -15.23 9.85 -6.59
C GLY A 166 -15.61 8.62 -7.43
N ALA A 167 -15.10 8.50 -8.66
CA ALA A 167 -15.27 7.38 -9.56
C ALA A 167 -13.94 6.61 -9.78
N SER A 168 -14.05 5.31 -10.11
CA SER A 168 -12.88 4.46 -10.40
C SER A 168 -12.41 4.52 -11.86
N HIS A 169 -13.32 4.84 -12.79
CA HIS A 169 -13.02 5.00 -14.20
C HIS A 169 -13.37 6.41 -14.66
N VAL A 170 -12.35 7.15 -15.09
CA VAL A 170 -12.45 8.54 -15.50
C VAL A 170 -11.81 8.67 -16.89
N ILE A 171 -12.46 9.39 -17.78
CA ILE A 171 -11.89 9.81 -19.07
C ILE A 171 -11.22 11.16 -18.84
N ALA A 172 -9.95 11.27 -19.21
CA ALA A 172 -9.18 12.50 -19.14
C ALA A 172 -8.99 13.04 -20.56
N THR A 173 -9.61 14.18 -20.85
CA THR A 173 -9.41 14.91 -22.10
C THR A 173 -8.46 16.07 -21.83
N VAL A 174 -7.33 16.06 -22.52
CA VAL A 174 -6.23 17.03 -22.37
C VAL A 174 -6.12 17.83 -23.66
N GLN A 175 -5.96 19.14 -23.55
CA GLN A 175 -5.70 20.02 -24.70
C GLN A 175 -4.54 20.96 -24.38
N VAL A 176 -3.67 21.20 -25.37
CA VAL A 176 -2.42 21.93 -25.22
C VAL A 176 -2.24 22.91 -26.37
N GLY A 177 -2.03 24.19 -26.07
CA GLY A 177 -1.74 25.22 -27.08
C GLY A 177 -2.47 26.53 -26.82
N ARG A 178 -2.62 27.36 -27.86
CA ARG A 178 -3.36 28.62 -27.78
C ARG A 178 -4.71 28.51 -28.48
N ARG A 179 -5.73 29.15 -27.89
CA ARG A 179 -7.14 29.19 -28.35
C ARG A 179 -7.54 30.59 -28.87
N ASP A 180 -6.57 31.41 -29.20
CA ASP A 180 -6.76 32.71 -29.84
C ASP A 180 -7.03 32.54 -31.35
N ASN A 181 -7.61 33.57 -31.96
CA ASN A 181 -7.93 33.58 -33.39
C ASN A 181 -6.70 33.94 -34.27
N TRP A 182 -5.49 33.94 -33.71
CA TRP A 182 -4.25 34.18 -34.45
C TRP A 182 -3.88 32.93 -35.26
N LYS A 183 -3.81 33.07 -36.58
CA LYS A 183 -3.59 31.95 -37.51
C LYS A 183 -2.11 31.52 -37.59
N SER A 184 -1.19 32.47 -37.41
CA SER A 184 0.25 32.27 -37.37
C SER A 184 0.88 33.24 -36.37
N LEU A 185 2.08 32.92 -35.85
CA LEU A 185 2.86 33.82 -35.00
C LEU A 185 3.89 34.60 -35.83
N GLY A 186 3.40 35.43 -36.75
CA GLY A 186 4.23 36.27 -37.61
C GLY A 186 4.83 35.48 -38.76
N ASN A 187 6.03 34.93 -38.58
CA ASN A 187 6.85 34.31 -39.64
C ASN A 187 6.42 32.86 -39.95
N GLU A 188 5.11 32.67 -40.15
CA GLU A 188 4.47 31.39 -40.49
C GLU A 188 4.55 30.27 -39.42
N GLN A 189 5.09 30.55 -38.22
CA GLN A 189 5.02 29.59 -37.10
C GLN A 189 3.55 29.28 -36.74
N GLY A 190 3.23 27.99 -36.65
CA GLY A 190 1.86 27.52 -36.36
C GLY A 190 1.37 27.86 -34.94
N ARG A 191 0.05 27.88 -34.77
CA ARG A 191 -0.64 28.14 -33.47
C ARG A 191 -0.51 26.99 -32.46
N GLU A 192 0.17 25.90 -32.84
CA GLU A 192 0.15 24.61 -32.17
C GLU A 192 1.52 24.31 -31.54
N LEU A 193 1.54 23.78 -30.32
CA LEU A 193 2.77 23.34 -29.68
C LEU A 193 3.18 21.98 -30.28
N SER A 194 4.35 21.89 -30.89
CA SER A 194 4.90 20.60 -31.29
C SER A 194 5.37 19.83 -30.05
N VAL A 195 4.90 18.60 -29.87
CA VAL A 195 5.23 17.73 -28.72
C VAL A 195 5.57 16.34 -29.23
N VAL A 196 6.76 15.83 -28.85
CA VAL A 196 7.25 14.49 -29.19
C VAL A 196 6.49 13.41 -28.42
N ALA A 197 6.29 13.63 -27.12
CA ALA A 197 5.52 12.74 -26.25
C ALA A 197 4.83 13.54 -25.14
N ALA A 198 3.64 13.12 -24.75
CA ALA A 198 2.92 13.66 -23.60
C ALA A 198 2.54 12.52 -22.66
N SER A 199 2.49 12.79 -21.36
CA SER A 199 1.93 11.85 -20.38
C SER A 199 1.29 12.57 -19.21
N LEU A 200 0.17 12.01 -18.74
CA LEU A 200 -0.52 12.47 -17.54
C LEU A 200 -0.02 11.62 -16.36
N ARG A 201 0.38 12.28 -15.27
CA ARG A 201 0.97 11.64 -14.08
C ARG A 201 0.19 12.04 -12.83
N GLY A 202 -0.32 11.05 -12.11
CA GLY A 202 -0.99 11.21 -10.82
C GLY A 202 -0.14 10.67 -9.68
N VAL A 203 0.42 11.57 -8.87
CA VAL A 203 1.15 11.22 -7.63
C VAL A 203 0.17 11.13 -6.47
N VAL A 204 0.32 10.14 -5.60
CA VAL A 204 -0.67 9.87 -4.54
C VAL A 204 -0.44 10.76 -3.31
N VAL A 205 -1.45 11.52 -2.89
CA VAL A 205 -1.35 12.48 -1.78
C VAL A 205 -1.79 11.84 -0.46
N HIS A 206 -0.85 11.25 0.26
CA HIS A 206 -1.09 10.64 1.55
C HIS A 206 -1.12 11.67 2.69
N HIS A 207 -2.12 11.54 3.54
CA HIS A 207 -2.31 12.36 4.73
C HIS A 207 -2.09 11.49 5.99
N GLY A 208 -1.68 12.11 7.11
CA GLY A 208 -1.41 11.41 8.37
C GLY A 208 -0.28 10.37 8.28
N ILE A 209 -0.37 9.31 9.08
CA ILE A 209 0.69 8.28 9.23
C ILE A 209 1.07 7.65 7.89
N ARG A 210 0.11 7.41 6.99
CA ARG A 210 0.39 6.90 5.63
C ARG A 210 1.32 7.83 4.85
N GLY A 211 1.23 9.15 5.04
CA GLY A 211 2.12 10.14 4.41
C GLY A 211 3.54 10.11 4.96
N LEU A 212 3.70 9.83 6.26
CA LEU A 212 5.02 9.64 6.86
C LEU A 212 5.72 8.38 6.32
N VAL A 213 4.97 7.27 6.22
CA VAL A 213 5.43 6.00 5.65
C VAL A 213 5.88 6.16 4.19
N THR A 214 5.06 6.79 3.34
CA THR A 214 5.40 6.99 1.92
C THR A 214 6.50 8.03 1.68
N ARG A 215 6.68 8.99 2.59
CA ARG A 215 7.78 9.97 2.52
C ARG A 215 9.13 9.38 2.94
N PHE A 216 9.14 8.42 3.86
CA PHE A 216 10.35 7.79 4.39
C PHE A 216 10.28 6.26 4.33
N PRO A 217 10.23 5.66 3.12
CA PRO A 217 10.01 4.22 2.95
C PRO A 217 11.05 3.38 3.70
N LEU A 218 12.33 3.73 3.62
CA LEU A 218 13.42 3.02 4.31
C LEU A 218 13.27 3.04 5.83
N LEU A 219 12.89 4.19 6.43
CA LEU A 219 12.65 4.26 7.87
C LEU A 219 11.40 3.46 8.26
N SER A 220 10.34 3.49 7.45
CA SER A 220 9.13 2.70 7.74
C SER A 220 9.38 1.19 7.65
N ALA A 221 10.18 0.73 6.68
CA ALA A 221 10.59 -0.66 6.54
C ALA A 221 11.49 -1.11 7.71
N LEU A 222 12.45 -0.27 8.12
CA LEU A 222 13.33 -0.53 9.26
C LEU A 222 12.56 -0.59 10.59
N ILE A 223 11.65 0.35 10.83
CA ILE A 223 10.79 0.36 12.03
C ILE A 223 9.87 -0.87 12.04
N SER A 224 9.24 -1.19 10.89
CA SER A 224 8.40 -2.40 10.77
C SER A 224 9.21 -3.68 11.01
N SER A 225 10.47 -3.73 10.56
CA SER A 225 11.37 -4.85 10.78
C SER A 225 11.75 -5.00 12.27
N ILE A 226 12.12 -3.90 12.94
CA ILE A 226 12.40 -3.92 14.39
C ILE A 226 11.17 -4.36 15.19
N ILE A 227 9.98 -3.81 14.91
CA ILE A 227 8.74 -4.19 15.60
C ILE A 227 8.43 -5.67 15.38
N PHE A 228 8.52 -6.16 14.13
CA PHE A 228 8.28 -7.57 13.83
C PHE A 228 9.27 -8.48 14.56
N LEU A 229 10.56 -8.15 14.54
CA LEU A 229 11.61 -8.91 15.22
C LEU A 229 11.36 -8.97 16.74
N VAL A 230 11.03 -7.84 17.36
CA VAL A 230 10.71 -7.77 18.80
C VAL A 230 9.47 -8.60 19.13
N VAL A 231 8.36 -8.43 18.39
CA VAL A 231 7.13 -9.21 18.62
C VAL A 231 7.37 -10.71 18.44
N SER A 232 8.08 -11.13 17.39
CA SER A 232 8.40 -12.53 17.18
C SER A 232 9.40 -13.09 18.20
N SER A 233 10.37 -12.30 18.66
CA SER A 233 11.29 -12.68 19.72
C SER A 233 10.57 -12.86 21.06
N LEU A 234 9.63 -11.98 21.39
CA LEU A 234 8.75 -12.12 22.56
C LEU A 234 7.86 -13.36 22.45
N LEU A 235 7.32 -13.66 21.26
CA LEU A 235 6.47 -14.83 21.04
C LEU A 235 7.26 -16.14 21.20
N VAL A 236 8.44 -16.24 20.57
CA VAL A 236 9.36 -17.39 20.73
C VAL A 236 9.83 -17.51 22.19
N GLY A 237 10.14 -16.39 22.84
CA GLY A 237 10.47 -16.35 24.27
C GLY A 237 9.34 -16.91 25.14
N ALA A 238 8.10 -16.46 24.93
CA ALA A 238 6.92 -16.94 25.64
C ALA A 238 6.62 -18.43 25.39
N CYS A 239 7.01 -18.99 24.24
CA CYS A 239 6.91 -20.43 23.97
C CYS A 239 8.03 -21.25 24.62
N ILE A 240 9.25 -20.72 24.76
CA ILE A 240 10.41 -21.44 25.30
C ILE A 240 10.50 -21.32 26.84
N LEU A 241 10.10 -20.18 27.41
CA LEU A 241 10.19 -19.91 28.85
C LEU A 241 9.47 -20.99 29.72
N PRO A 242 8.24 -21.45 29.40
CA PRO A 242 7.56 -22.48 30.18
C PRO A 242 8.25 -23.85 30.10
N LEU A 243 8.91 -24.15 28.96
CA LEU A 243 9.62 -25.41 28.75
C LEU A 243 10.91 -25.48 29.57
N THR A 244 11.62 -24.35 29.69
CA THR A 244 12.83 -24.26 30.53
C THR A 244 12.51 -24.31 32.02
N PHE A 245 11.50 -23.57 32.51
CA PHE A 245 11.10 -23.63 33.91
C PHE A 245 10.54 -25.00 34.34
N ARG A 246 9.73 -25.67 33.50
CA ARG A 246 9.27 -27.04 33.78
C ARG A 246 10.43 -28.03 33.88
N ARG A 247 11.51 -27.83 33.12
CA ARG A 247 12.70 -28.68 33.19
C ARG A 247 13.45 -28.49 34.51
N ALA A 248 13.70 -27.24 34.90
CA ALA A 248 14.40 -26.92 36.15
C ALA A 248 13.65 -27.45 37.39
N ALA A 249 12.32 -27.39 37.40
CA ALA A 249 11.50 -27.95 38.48
C ALA A 249 11.57 -29.49 38.58
N ALA A 250 11.77 -30.19 37.45
CA ALA A 250 11.88 -31.65 37.39
C ALA A 250 13.29 -32.19 37.72
N GLU A 251 14.27 -31.30 37.94
CA GLU A 251 15.66 -31.64 38.25
C GLU A 251 16.01 -31.44 39.74
N SER A 252 15.01 -31.11 40.57
CA SER A 252 15.12 -31.14 42.03
C SER A 252 15.22 -32.59 42.51
N PRO A 253 16.32 -33.00 43.18
CA PRO A 253 16.51 -34.38 43.60
C PRO A 253 15.56 -34.77 44.73
N GLU A 254 14.92 -35.94 44.61
CA GLU A 254 14.25 -36.57 45.76
C GLU A 254 15.30 -36.94 46.83
N PRO A 255 15.05 -36.65 48.12
CA PRO A 255 15.89 -37.17 49.20
C PRO A 255 15.68 -38.68 49.30
N LYS A 256 16.76 -39.45 49.11
CA LYS A 256 16.72 -40.91 49.28
C LYS A 256 16.33 -41.27 50.72
N PRO A 257 15.34 -42.15 50.94
CA PRO A 257 15.07 -42.72 52.25
C PRO A 257 16.10 -43.81 52.55
N ASP A 258 17.21 -43.44 53.21
CA ASP A 258 18.17 -44.41 53.74
C ASP A 258 17.58 -45.22 54.91
N LEU A 259 18.04 -46.46 55.07
CA LEU A 259 17.38 -47.48 55.90
C LEU A 259 17.44 -47.16 57.41
N ALA A 260 16.30 -47.34 58.08
CA ALA A 260 16.23 -47.68 59.50
C ALA A 260 15.33 -48.90 59.70
N LYS A 261 15.92 -50.05 60.04
CA LYS A 261 15.18 -51.24 60.48
C LYS A 261 14.65 -51.04 61.90
N VAL A 262 13.38 -51.38 62.12
CA VAL A 262 12.94 -52.11 63.32
C VAL A 262 11.91 -53.14 62.86
N ASP A 263 12.21 -54.43 63.08
CA ASP A 263 11.34 -55.55 62.69
C ASP A 263 10.32 -55.85 63.82
N THR A 264 9.02 -56.05 63.52
CA THR A 264 8.06 -56.84 64.34
C THR A 264 6.87 -57.28 63.48
N GLU A 265 6.76 -58.59 63.25
CA GLU A 265 5.60 -59.31 62.70
C GLU A 265 4.68 -59.84 63.84
N PRO A 266 3.49 -60.45 63.59
CA PRO A 266 2.82 -60.77 62.32
C PRO A 266 1.31 -60.41 62.20
N LEU A 267 0.75 -60.75 61.03
CA LEU A 267 -0.69 -60.91 60.65
C LEU A 267 -1.45 -61.99 61.47
N PRO A 268 -2.75 -62.33 61.20
CA PRO A 268 -3.71 -61.90 60.15
C PRO A 268 -5.03 -61.28 60.75
N SER A 269 -6.12 -60.95 60.04
CA SER A 269 -6.68 -61.26 58.70
C SER A 269 -7.60 -60.10 58.22
N ALA A 270 -7.62 -59.71 56.93
CA ALA A 270 -8.53 -60.13 55.84
C ALA A 270 -10.00 -59.65 55.89
N ILE A 271 -10.66 -59.63 54.71
CA ILE A 271 -12.07 -59.30 54.39
C ILE A 271 -12.34 -57.83 54.00
N SER A 272 -13.31 -57.70 53.08
CA SER A 272 -13.79 -56.51 52.33
C SER A 272 -14.82 -55.68 53.13
N SER A 273 -15.55 -54.66 52.63
CA SER A 273 -15.85 -54.18 51.26
C SER A 273 -16.50 -52.77 51.31
N SER A 274 -16.60 -52.11 50.15
CA SER A 274 -17.65 -51.13 49.74
C SER A 274 -18.31 -50.21 50.79
N SER A 275 -18.03 -48.91 50.69
CA SER A 275 -18.92 -47.81 51.10
C SER A 275 -18.50 -46.52 50.38
N SER A 276 -19.38 -45.60 49.99
CA SER A 276 -20.82 -45.72 49.72
C SER A 276 -21.21 -44.67 48.66
N ASP A 277 -22.19 -44.96 47.81
CA ASP A 277 -23.00 -43.90 47.21
C ASP A 277 -23.95 -43.34 48.30
N ASP A 278 -24.14 -42.02 48.35
CA ASP A 278 -25.39 -41.43 48.85
C ASP A 278 -25.67 -40.10 48.13
N SER A 279 -26.94 -39.69 48.10
CA SER A 279 -27.47 -38.69 47.17
C SER A 279 -28.54 -37.79 47.77
N SER A 280 -28.31 -36.48 47.75
CA SER A 280 -29.31 -35.39 47.80
C SER A 280 -28.58 -34.10 47.37
N ASN A 281 -29.00 -33.26 46.43
CA ASN A 281 -30.30 -32.88 45.87
C ASN A 281 -31.10 -31.89 46.74
N GLU A 282 -31.86 -31.00 46.10
CA GLU A 282 -32.61 -29.85 46.66
C GLU A 282 -31.73 -28.64 47.12
N GLU A 283 -32.09 -27.36 46.92
CA GLU A 283 -33.21 -26.79 46.15
C GLU A 283 -32.94 -25.38 45.54
N LYS A 284 -33.95 -24.80 44.88
CA LYS A 284 -34.05 -23.48 44.19
C LYS A 284 -34.72 -22.43 45.13
N PRO A 285 -35.12 -21.18 44.72
CA PRO A 285 -35.08 -20.47 43.42
C PRO A 285 -34.10 -19.25 43.47
N ALA A 286 -34.29 -17.98 43.08
CA ALA A 286 -35.38 -17.16 42.48
C ALA A 286 -34.82 -15.88 41.80
N HIS A 287 -35.71 -15.07 41.16
CA HIS A 287 -35.50 -13.71 40.60
C HIS A 287 -34.33 -13.49 39.61
N ALA A 288 -34.52 -13.15 38.32
CA ALA A 288 -35.69 -12.82 37.50
C ALA A 288 -36.43 -11.49 37.77
N MET A 289 -36.10 -10.45 36.96
CA MET A 289 -37.02 -9.51 36.28
C MET A 289 -36.20 -8.79 35.16
N GLN A 290 -36.50 -9.03 33.87
CA GLN A 290 -37.26 -8.17 32.93
C GLN A 290 -36.71 -6.74 32.73
N GLU A 291 -36.39 -6.22 31.53
CA GLU A 291 -37.04 -6.13 30.19
C GLU A 291 -37.60 -4.70 29.94
N ILE A 292 -38.06 -4.37 28.72
CA ILE A 292 -38.79 -3.13 28.31
C ILE A 292 -37.85 -1.91 28.09
N LYS A 293 -37.90 -1.14 26.97
CA LYS A 293 -38.66 -1.22 25.70
C LYS A 293 -37.96 -0.41 24.59
N SER A 294 -38.24 -0.75 23.32
CA SER A 294 -37.82 -0.04 22.08
C SER A 294 -38.76 1.09 21.65
N GLU A 295 -38.29 2.03 20.82
CA GLU A 295 -39.11 2.61 19.73
C GLU A 295 -38.26 3.30 18.64
N ASP A 296 -38.72 3.25 17.38
CA ASP A 296 -38.16 3.92 16.20
C ASP A 296 -39.03 5.14 15.81
N ALA A 297 -38.42 6.20 15.27
CA ALA A 297 -39.07 7.08 14.27
C ALA A 297 -38.07 8.04 13.58
N PRO A 298 -38.17 8.27 12.26
CA PRO A 298 -37.60 9.45 11.60
C PRO A 298 -38.53 10.66 11.74
N THR A 299 -38.05 11.87 11.42
CA THR A 299 -38.90 13.07 11.30
C THR A 299 -38.49 13.92 10.11
N THR A 300 -39.49 14.42 9.39
CA THR A 300 -39.36 15.24 8.17
C THR A 300 -40.22 16.49 8.34
N LEU A 301 -39.93 17.54 7.55
CA LEU A 301 -40.69 18.80 7.38
C LEU A 301 -40.50 19.85 8.50
N LEU A 302 -39.91 20.99 8.12
CA LEU A 302 -40.72 22.19 7.86
C LEU A 302 -40.00 23.16 6.92
N SER A 303 -40.76 23.87 6.09
CA SER A 303 -40.25 24.83 5.10
C SER A 303 -40.19 26.25 5.67
N SER A 304 -39.19 27.03 5.28
CA SER A 304 -39.27 28.50 5.30
C SER A 304 -38.42 29.15 4.20
N ASP A 305 -39.06 30.03 3.45
CA ASP A 305 -38.57 30.95 2.40
C ASP A 305 -39.57 32.14 2.48
N PRO A 306 -39.23 33.43 2.21
CA PRO A 306 -38.26 33.83 1.20
C PRO A 306 -37.38 35.08 1.50
N GLN A 307 -36.63 35.49 0.47
CA GLN A 307 -36.02 36.83 0.24
C GLN A 307 -34.90 37.34 1.18
N ALA A 308 -33.66 37.36 0.64
CA ALA A 308 -32.69 38.44 0.91
C ALA A 308 -31.64 38.61 -0.22
N THR A 309 -31.87 39.59 -1.11
CA THR A 309 -30.87 40.37 -1.90
C THR A 309 -29.67 39.67 -2.59
N PRO A 310 -29.59 39.66 -3.95
CA PRO A 310 -28.35 39.34 -4.67
C PRO A 310 -27.37 40.54 -4.72
N LEU A 311 -26.08 40.30 -4.46
CA LEU A 311 -25.05 41.36 -4.44
C LEU A 311 -24.61 41.85 -5.84
N ARG A 312 -25.38 42.80 -6.36
CA ARG A 312 -24.95 43.97 -7.15
C ARG A 312 -23.80 43.79 -8.16
N ARG A 313 -24.16 43.28 -9.35
CA ARG A 313 -23.42 43.38 -10.63
C ARG A 313 -22.78 44.77 -10.85
N ARG A 314 -21.45 44.90 -10.71
CA ARG A 314 -20.71 46.13 -11.06
C ARG A 314 -20.44 46.21 -12.57
N ARG A 315 -21.40 46.76 -13.34
CA ARG A 315 -21.27 47.01 -14.78
C ARG A 315 -20.42 48.26 -15.03
N SER A 316 -19.14 48.11 -15.36
CA SER A 316 -18.32 49.21 -15.88
C SER A 316 -18.82 49.64 -17.26
N LYS A 317 -19.19 50.92 -17.41
CA LYS A 317 -19.69 51.52 -18.65
C LYS A 317 -18.77 52.68 -19.04
N ILE A 318 -17.84 52.38 -19.94
CA ILE A 318 -16.87 53.25 -20.62
C ILE A 318 -16.67 52.56 -21.98
N LEU A 319 -16.71 53.17 -23.16
CA LEU A 319 -17.19 54.46 -23.66
C LEU A 319 -16.71 54.43 -25.12
N ASP A 320 -17.58 54.13 -26.08
CA ASP A 320 -17.24 54.22 -27.51
C ASP A 320 -17.19 55.70 -27.91
N PRO A 321 -16.14 56.18 -28.60
CA PRO A 321 -16.15 57.49 -29.23
C PRO A 321 -16.16 57.38 -30.77
N VAL A 322 -17.06 58.16 -31.38
CA VAL A 322 -16.94 58.74 -32.73
C VAL A 322 -16.90 57.75 -33.90
N SER A 323 -18.08 57.55 -34.50
CA SER A 323 -18.22 57.38 -35.95
C SER A 323 -17.74 58.65 -36.68
N SER A 324 -16.98 58.49 -37.75
CA SER A 324 -16.57 59.58 -38.65
C SER A 324 -16.95 59.25 -40.10
N ASP A 325 -18.22 59.52 -40.45
CA ASP A 325 -18.72 59.46 -41.82
C ASP A 325 -18.51 60.81 -42.53
N SER A 326 -17.50 60.88 -43.41
CA SER A 326 -17.27 61.95 -44.42
C SER A 326 -15.93 61.68 -45.11
N GLU A 327 -15.73 61.82 -46.42
CA GLU A 327 -16.63 62.04 -47.57
C GLU A 327 -15.84 61.69 -48.86
N SER A 328 -16.52 61.66 -50.02
CA SER A 328 -15.97 61.63 -51.40
C SER A 328 -14.86 60.63 -51.73
#